data_AF-A0A1B9NC31-F1
#
_entry.id   AF-A0A1B9NC31-F1
#
_cell.length_a   1.000
_cell.length_b   1.000
_cell.length_c   1.000
_cell.angle_alpha   90.00
_cell.angle_beta   90.00
_cell.angle_gamma   90.00
#
_symmetry.space_group_name_H-M   'P 1'
#
loop_
_entity.id
_entity.type
_entity.pdbx_description
1 polymer ?
#
loop_
_entity_poly.entity_id
_entity_poly.type
_entity_poly.pdbx_seq_one_letter_code
_entity_poly.pdbx_strand_id
1 'polypeptide(L)'
;MLLKYKKSLCLLWLLSVLSYYTLCACVFANIEINQQKIGNVIDEFNGVNVYYNGSINNVSGRNIAKDGYNLGLKYQCVEFIKRYYYQRFNHKMPNSYGHAKDFFDPTIADGKINRQRNLLQFHNGSPTKPQVDDIMVLNWTSYGHVAIISKVTDNEIEIVQQNAGPTASSRATFPLIFKDGIWTIEAVGVLGYLRKI
;
A
#
# COMPACT_ATOMS: atom_id res chain seq x y z
N MET A 1 11.40 23.69 54.13
CA MET A 1 10.59 22.57 53.59
C MET A 1 10.33 22.67 52.08
N LEU A 2 9.95 23.83 51.52
CA LEU A 2 9.69 24.03 50.08
C LEU A 2 10.87 23.72 49.12
N LEU A 3 12.13 23.97 49.54
CA LEU A 3 13.30 23.74 48.66
C LEU A 3 13.55 22.25 48.33
N LYS A 4 13.14 21.34 49.22
CA LYS A 4 13.35 19.89 49.06
C LYS A 4 12.43 19.33 47.95
N TYR A 5 11.19 19.84 47.90
CA TYR A 5 10.21 19.49 46.87
C TYR A 5 10.58 20.05 45.49
N LYS A 6 11.18 21.26 45.40
CA LYS A 6 11.66 21.82 44.13
C LYS A 6 12.77 20.98 43.48
N LYS A 7 13.70 20.45 44.28
CA LYS A 7 14.76 19.55 43.79
C LYS A 7 14.19 18.21 43.31
N SER A 8 13.24 17.63 44.05
CA SER A 8 12.55 16.40 43.65
C SER A 8 11.72 16.57 42.37
N LEU A 9 11.04 17.71 42.22
CA LEU A 9 10.24 18.02 41.03
C LEU A 9 11.12 18.22 39.78
N CYS A 10 12.27 18.89 39.95
CA CYS A 10 13.26 19.06 38.88
C CYS A 10 13.85 17.71 38.44
N LEU A 11 14.14 16.82 39.39
CA LEU A 11 14.64 15.47 39.10
C LEU A 11 13.59 14.63 38.35
N LEU A 12 12.32 14.68 38.75
CA LEU A 12 11.23 13.98 38.07
C LEU A 12 11.02 14.48 36.64
N TRP A 13 11.12 15.79 36.41
CA TRP A 13 11.05 16.37 35.06
C TRP A 13 12.25 15.98 34.19
N LEU A 14 13.46 15.95 34.76
CA LEU A 14 14.64 15.44 34.06
C LEU A 14 14.50 13.98 33.65
N LEU A 15 13.98 13.14 34.55
CA LEU A 15 13.74 11.72 34.27
C LEU A 15 12.66 11.50 33.20
N SER A 16 11.59 12.30 33.19
CA SER A 16 10.55 12.20 32.15
C SER A 16 11.03 12.68 30.78
N VAL A 17 11.88 13.72 30.74
CA VAL A 17 12.52 14.17 29.51
C VAL A 17 13.50 13.11 29.00
N LEU A 18 14.32 12.53 29.87
CA LEU A 18 15.23 11.43 29.49
C LEU A 18 14.45 10.21 28.99
N SER A 19 13.36 9.82 29.66
CA SER A 19 12.55 8.68 29.26
C SER A 19 11.84 8.93 27.92
N TYR A 20 11.41 10.17 27.66
CA TYR A 20 10.88 10.57 26.37
C TYR A 20 11.94 10.45 25.26
N TYR A 21 13.16 10.93 25.49
CA TYR A 21 14.24 10.83 24.50
C TYR A 21 14.69 9.38 24.25
N THR A 22 14.79 8.55 25.29
CA THR A 22 15.11 7.12 25.11
C THR A 22 13.98 6.37 24.43
N LEU A 23 12.72 6.67 24.76
CA LEU A 23 11.57 6.11 24.06
C LEU A 23 11.56 6.53 22.59
N CYS A 24 11.79 7.81 22.28
CA CYS A 24 11.94 8.26 20.89
C CYS A 24 13.09 7.55 20.19
N ALA A 25 14.27 7.43 20.81
CA ALA A 25 15.41 6.75 20.20
C ALA A 25 15.16 5.25 19.97
N CYS A 26 14.40 4.58 20.84
CA CYS A 26 14.01 3.18 20.68
C CYS A 26 12.88 2.99 19.65
N VAL A 27 11.89 3.89 19.63
CA VAL A 27 10.76 3.87 18.68
C VAL A 27 11.23 4.25 17.28
N PHE A 28 12.18 5.16 17.17
CA PHE A 28 12.86 5.55 15.93
C PHE A 28 14.21 4.85 15.76
N ALA A 29 14.44 3.71 16.45
CA ALA A 29 15.64 2.91 16.25
C ALA A 29 15.80 2.68 14.75
N ASN A 30 16.94 3.12 14.21
CA ASN A 30 17.18 3.26 12.78
C ASN A 30 16.71 2.02 12.03
N ILE A 31 15.62 2.15 11.27
CA ILE A 31 15.24 1.11 10.32
C ILE A 31 16.39 1.02 9.33
N GLU A 32 17.17 -0.05 9.42
CA GLU A 32 18.32 -0.26 8.56
C GLU A 32 17.83 -0.54 7.14
N ILE A 33 17.80 0.51 6.32
CA ILE A 33 17.47 0.38 4.91
C ILE A 33 18.68 -0.20 4.20
N ASN A 34 18.52 -1.41 3.66
CA ASN A 34 19.57 -2.02 2.85
C ASN A 34 19.57 -1.41 1.45
N GLN A 35 20.35 -0.35 1.25
CA GLN A 35 20.47 0.37 -0.02
C GLN A 35 20.93 -0.53 -1.17
N GLN A 36 21.77 -1.52 -0.89
CA GLN A 36 22.28 -2.46 -1.91
C GLN A 36 21.20 -3.42 -2.43
N LYS A 37 20.09 -3.60 -1.68
CA LYS A 37 18.97 -4.44 -2.12
C LYS A 37 17.98 -3.70 -3.02
N ILE A 38 18.06 -2.37 -3.15
CA ILE A 38 17.10 -1.60 -3.95
C ILE A 38 17.14 -2.09 -5.40
N GLY A 39 15.97 -2.51 -5.91
CA GLY A 39 15.83 -3.09 -7.24
C GLY A 39 16.12 -4.58 -7.36
N ASN A 40 16.45 -5.26 -6.26
CA ASN A 40 16.44 -6.72 -6.25
C ASN A 40 15.00 -7.25 -6.29
N VAL A 41 14.80 -8.35 -7.00
CA VAL A 41 13.55 -9.11 -6.97
C VAL A 41 13.41 -9.75 -5.58
N ILE A 42 12.27 -9.53 -4.93
CA ILE A 42 11.97 -10.07 -3.59
C ILE A 42 10.77 -11.01 -3.58
N ASP A 43 9.96 -10.99 -4.65
CA ASP A 43 8.79 -11.83 -4.83
C ASP A 43 8.40 -11.81 -6.32
N GLU A 44 7.46 -12.65 -6.70
CA GLU A 44 6.93 -12.76 -8.04
C GLU A 44 5.46 -13.21 -7.97
N PHE A 45 4.62 -12.61 -8.82
CA PHE A 45 3.25 -13.07 -8.99
C PHE A 45 2.84 -13.06 -10.47
N ASN A 46 2.36 -14.20 -10.98
CA ASN A 46 1.91 -14.40 -12.36
C ASN A 46 2.92 -13.95 -13.45
N GLY A 47 4.19 -14.26 -13.26
CA GLY A 47 5.34 -13.88 -14.08
C GLY A 47 5.83 -12.44 -13.88
N VAL A 48 5.28 -11.69 -12.91
CA VAL A 48 5.59 -10.28 -12.69
C VAL A 48 6.37 -10.10 -11.38
N ASN A 49 7.62 -9.66 -11.52
CA ASN A 49 8.51 -9.45 -10.38
C ASN A 49 8.02 -8.32 -9.45
N VAL A 50 8.26 -8.51 -8.16
CA VAL A 50 8.16 -7.49 -7.11
C VAL A 50 9.58 -7.10 -6.72
N TYR A 51 9.87 -5.80 -6.73
CA TYR A 51 11.20 -5.28 -6.43
C TYR A 51 11.23 -4.57 -5.07
N TYR A 52 12.35 -4.71 -4.37
CA TYR A 52 12.60 -3.97 -3.12
C TYR A 52 12.83 -2.49 -3.41
N ASN A 53 12.09 -1.61 -2.72
CA ASN A 53 12.23 -0.15 -2.86
C ASN A 53 13.01 0.53 -1.73
N GLY A 54 13.31 -0.16 -0.63
CA GLY A 54 13.85 0.46 0.56
C GLY A 54 12.82 1.35 1.26
N SER A 55 13.14 2.64 1.47
CA SER A 55 12.22 3.61 2.08
C SER A 55 10.97 3.83 1.23
N ILE A 56 9.83 4.08 1.87
CA ILE A 56 8.55 4.39 1.19
C ILE A 56 8.63 5.59 0.24
N ASN A 57 9.54 6.52 0.53
CA ASN A 57 9.76 7.74 -0.25
C ASN A 57 10.90 7.61 -1.27
N ASN A 58 11.53 6.44 -1.40
CA ASN A 58 12.60 6.24 -2.36
C ASN A 58 12.10 6.36 -3.81
N VAL A 59 12.91 6.99 -4.65
CA VAL A 59 12.68 7.16 -6.09
C VAL A 59 13.97 6.84 -6.83
N SER A 60 14.02 5.71 -7.53
CA SER A 60 15.20 5.25 -8.28
C SER A 60 15.11 5.53 -9.79
N GLY A 61 14.17 6.39 -10.20
CA GLY A 61 13.92 6.76 -11.59
C GLY A 61 12.54 6.32 -12.08
N ARG A 62 12.30 6.43 -13.39
CA ARG A 62 11.02 6.11 -14.01
C ARG A 62 11.10 4.80 -14.77
N ASN A 63 10.06 3.98 -14.67
CA ASN A 63 9.86 2.84 -15.53
C ASN A 63 8.91 3.20 -16.67
N ILE A 64 9.34 2.96 -17.91
CA ILE A 64 8.59 3.22 -19.13
C ILE A 64 8.65 1.95 -19.96
N ALA A 65 7.50 1.47 -20.44
CA ALA A 65 7.43 0.32 -21.32
C ALA A 65 8.05 0.64 -22.70
N LYS A 66 8.34 -0.41 -23.48
CA LYS A 66 8.97 -0.28 -24.82
C LYS A 66 8.19 0.62 -25.77
N ASP A 67 6.87 0.68 -25.61
CA ASP A 67 5.95 1.47 -26.41
C ASP A 67 5.67 2.87 -25.83
N GLY A 68 6.45 3.31 -24.85
CA GLY A 68 6.33 4.62 -24.22
C GLY A 68 5.31 4.71 -23.09
N TYR A 69 4.60 3.63 -22.73
CA TYR A 69 3.67 3.68 -21.61
C TYR A 69 4.40 3.91 -20.27
N ASN A 70 4.10 5.03 -19.61
CA ASN A 70 4.62 5.35 -18.29
C ASN A 70 4.08 4.34 -17.28
N LEU A 71 4.93 3.47 -16.73
CA LEU A 71 4.54 2.50 -15.70
C LEU A 71 4.55 3.15 -14.32
N GLY A 72 5.54 3.98 -14.01
CA GLY A 72 5.59 4.72 -12.76
C GLY A 72 7.02 4.96 -12.28
N LEU A 73 7.17 5.32 -11.00
CA LEU A 73 8.48 5.49 -10.37
C LEU A 73 8.99 4.15 -9.85
N LYS A 74 10.21 3.76 -10.20
CA LYS A 74 10.86 2.55 -9.69
C LYS A 74 11.18 2.75 -8.20
N TYR A 75 10.79 1.85 -7.28
CA TYR A 75 9.91 0.68 -7.37
C TYR A 75 8.68 0.86 -6.48
N GLN A 76 7.91 1.91 -6.75
CA GLN A 76 6.74 2.29 -5.96
C GLN A 76 5.53 1.38 -6.22
N CYS A 77 4.52 1.44 -5.35
CA CYS A 77 3.30 0.64 -5.46
C CYS A 77 2.56 0.87 -6.78
N VAL A 78 2.39 2.13 -7.22
CA VAL A 78 1.73 2.47 -8.50
C VAL A 78 2.49 1.89 -9.71
N GLU A 79 3.82 1.87 -9.65
CA GLU A 79 4.65 1.27 -10.70
C GLU A 79 4.40 -0.23 -10.82
N PHE A 80 4.31 -0.94 -9.69
CA PHE A 80 3.99 -2.36 -9.67
C PHE A 80 2.63 -2.65 -10.29
N ILE A 81 1.58 -1.95 -9.87
CA ILE A 81 0.21 -2.19 -10.36
C ILE A 81 0.12 -1.99 -11.86
N LYS A 82 0.67 -0.89 -12.37
CA LYS A 82 0.60 -0.59 -13.80
C LYS A 82 1.46 -1.55 -14.61
N ARG A 83 2.62 -1.97 -14.10
CA ARG A 83 3.45 -3.00 -14.74
C ARG A 83 2.77 -4.36 -14.72
N TYR A 84 2.14 -4.75 -13.62
CA TYR A 84 1.38 -5.98 -13.50
C TYR A 84 0.26 -6.03 -14.54
N TYR A 85 -0.59 -5.00 -14.59
CA TYR A 85 -1.70 -4.94 -15.54
C TYR A 85 -1.23 -4.86 -17.00
N TYR A 86 -0.13 -4.14 -17.26
CA TYR A 86 0.48 -4.08 -18.59
C TYR A 86 1.03 -5.45 -19.03
N GLN A 87 1.80 -6.14 -18.19
CA GLN A 87 2.43 -7.42 -18.55
C GLN A 87 1.43 -8.58 -18.58
N ARG A 88 0.47 -8.61 -17.63
CA ARG A 88 -0.48 -9.71 -17.46
C ARG A 88 -1.67 -9.63 -18.41
N PHE A 89 -2.16 -8.42 -18.68
CA PHE A 89 -3.41 -8.19 -19.42
C PHE A 89 -3.24 -7.33 -20.66
N ASN A 90 -2.02 -6.89 -20.99
CA ASN A 90 -1.77 -5.86 -22.01
C ASN A 90 -2.63 -4.60 -21.77
N HIS A 91 -2.89 -4.28 -20.50
CA HIS A 91 -3.79 -3.21 -20.11
C HIS A 91 -3.03 -1.93 -19.78
N LYS A 92 -3.43 -0.83 -20.42
CA LYS A 92 -2.95 0.52 -20.10
C LYS A 92 -4.08 1.31 -19.48
N MET A 93 -3.80 1.91 -18.31
CA MET A 93 -4.70 2.87 -17.69
C MET A 93 -4.63 4.21 -18.45
N PRO A 94 -5.76 4.77 -18.92
CA PRO A 94 -5.80 6.00 -19.69
C PRO A 94 -5.17 7.20 -18.97
N ASN A 95 -5.50 7.39 -17.70
CA ASN A 95 -4.78 8.33 -16.85
C ASN A 95 -3.60 7.61 -16.21
N SER A 96 -2.39 7.96 -16.64
CA SER A 96 -1.15 7.32 -16.18
C SER A 96 -0.51 8.01 -14.96
N TYR A 97 -1.12 9.07 -14.43
CA TYR A 97 -0.61 9.88 -13.32
C TYR A 97 -1.51 9.80 -12.08
N GLY A 98 -1.06 10.41 -10.99
CA GLY A 98 -1.74 10.42 -9.70
C GLY A 98 -1.07 9.53 -8.67
N HIS A 99 -1.53 9.66 -7.43
CA HIS A 99 -1.13 8.82 -6.32
C HIS A 99 -1.97 7.54 -6.27
N ALA A 100 -1.59 6.63 -5.37
CA ALA A 100 -2.24 5.34 -5.24
C ALA A 100 -3.73 5.47 -4.89
N LYS A 101 -4.10 6.35 -3.96
CA LYS A 101 -5.52 6.59 -3.60
C LYS A 101 -6.36 7.11 -4.77
N ASP A 102 -5.74 7.83 -5.72
CA ASP A 102 -6.44 8.41 -6.87
C ASP A 102 -6.90 7.34 -7.86
N PHE A 103 -6.51 6.07 -7.67
CA PHE A 103 -7.07 4.95 -8.42
C PHE A 103 -8.56 4.75 -8.15
N PHE A 104 -9.05 5.19 -6.99
CA PHE A 104 -10.43 5.06 -6.60
C PHE A 104 -11.15 6.41 -6.69
N ASP A 105 -12.31 6.43 -7.33
CA ASP A 105 -13.16 7.62 -7.40
C ASP A 105 -14.46 7.37 -6.62
N PRO A 106 -14.64 7.97 -5.42
CA PRO A 106 -15.80 7.69 -4.59
C PRO A 106 -17.15 8.12 -5.22
N THR A 107 -17.12 8.92 -6.28
CA THR A 107 -18.34 9.35 -6.99
C THR A 107 -18.86 8.30 -7.97
N ILE A 108 -18.05 7.28 -8.30
CA ILE A 108 -18.44 6.20 -9.20
C ILE A 108 -19.24 5.16 -8.41
N ALA A 109 -20.46 4.89 -8.87
CA ALA A 109 -21.31 3.87 -8.27
C ALA A 109 -20.69 2.47 -8.33
N ASP A 110 -21.02 1.63 -7.36
CA ASP A 110 -20.51 0.25 -7.26
C ASP A 110 -20.74 -0.55 -8.55
N GLY A 111 -19.71 -1.29 -8.97
CA GLY A 111 -19.72 -2.09 -10.19
C GLY A 111 -19.74 -1.28 -11.49
N LYS A 112 -19.49 0.04 -11.46
CA LYS A 112 -19.41 0.87 -12.67
C LYS A 112 -17.97 1.10 -13.12
N ILE A 113 -17.83 1.49 -14.38
CA ILE A 113 -16.52 1.70 -15.03
C ILE A 113 -15.88 2.98 -14.50
N ASN A 114 -14.70 2.83 -13.90
CA ASN A 114 -13.74 3.91 -13.71
C ASN A 114 -13.01 4.18 -15.03
N ARG A 115 -13.47 5.19 -15.77
CA ARG A 115 -12.93 5.54 -17.10
C ARG A 115 -11.46 5.96 -17.06
N GLN A 116 -11.00 6.55 -15.96
CA GLN A 116 -9.60 6.95 -15.84
C GLN A 116 -8.65 5.75 -15.72
N ARG A 117 -9.15 4.62 -15.25
CA ARG A 117 -8.40 3.35 -15.11
C ARG A 117 -8.77 2.32 -16.17
N ASN A 118 -9.91 2.50 -16.84
CA ASN A 118 -10.54 1.56 -17.76
C ASN A 118 -10.79 0.19 -17.10
N LEU A 119 -11.33 0.23 -15.89
CA LEU A 119 -11.61 -0.93 -15.03
C LEU A 119 -12.99 -0.77 -14.40
N LEU A 120 -13.62 -1.89 -14.01
CA LEU A 120 -14.77 -1.84 -13.09
C LEU A 120 -14.28 -1.44 -11.70
N GLN A 121 -15.07 -0.66 -10.97
CA GLN A 121 -14.77 -0.24 -9.61
C GLN A 121 -15.84 -0.72 -8.64
N PHE A 122 -15.41 -1.31 -7.54
CA PHE A 122 -16.26 -1.80 -6.46
C PHE A 122 -15.82 -1.16 -5.15
N HIS A 123 -16.77 -0.72 -4.34
CA HIS A 123 -16.53 -0.19 -3.00
C HIS A 123 -16.24 -1.35 -2.03
N ASN A 124 -15.49 -1.07 -0.96
CA ASN A 124 -15.43 -2.01 0.16
C ASN A 124 -16.84 -2.11 0.79
N GLY A 125 -17.40 -3.31 0.91
CA GLY A 125 -18.82 -3.51 1.17
C GLY A 125 -19.69 -3.67 -0.09
N SER A 126 -19.10 -4.05 -1.22
CA SER A 126 -19.84 -4.41 -2.44
C SER A 126 -20.53 -5.78 -2.29
N PRO A 127 -21.70 -6.01 -2.93
CA PRO A 127 -22.26 -7.36 -3.07
C PRO A 127 -21.40 -8.28 -3.95
N THR A 128 -20.47 -7.71 -4.70
CA THR A 128 -19.49 -8.46 -5.50
C THR A 128 -18.36 -8.93 -4.59
N LYS A 129 -17.96 -10.19 -4.71
CA LYS A 129 -16.76 -10.71 -4.02
C LYS A 129 -15.50 -10.20 -4.72
N PRO A 130 -14.45 -9.75 -4.01
CA PRO A 130 -13.15 -9.49 -4.61
C PRO A 130 -12.60 -10.77 -5.26
N GLN A 131 -11.75 -10.62 -6.26
CA GLN A 131 -11.15 -11.71 -7.04
C GLN A 131 -9.64 -11.56 -7.08
N VAL A 132 -8.96 -12.67 -7.38
CA VAL A 132 -7.55 -12.63 -7.75
C VAL A 132 -7.38 -11.69 -8.95
N ASP A 133 -6.25 -10.98 -8.99
CA ASP A 133 -5.90 -9.93 -9.95
C ASP A 133 -6.58 -8.56 -9.73
N ASP A 134 -7.57 -8.44 -8.84
CA ASP A 134 -8.15 -7.14 -8.51
C ASP A 134 -7.09 -6.21 -7.88
N ILE A 135 -7.16 -4.92 -8.20
CA ILE A 135 -6.35 -3.89 -7.54
C ILE A 135 -7.06 -3.47 -6.28
N MET A 136 -6.49 -3.75 -5.12
CA MET A 136 -6.97 -3.20 -3.86
C MET A 136 -6.44 -1.78 -3.67
N VAL A 137 -7.32 -0.82 -3.37
CA VAL A 137 -6.96 0.58 -3.14
C VAL A 137 -7.13 0.95 -1.67
N LEU A 138 -6.08 1.50 -1.07
CA LEU A 138 -6.03 1.88 0.33
C LEU A 138 -5.72 3.36 0.49
N ASN A 139 -6.35 4.02 1.45
CA ASN A 139 -6.10 5.41 1.82
C ASN A 139 -5.06 5.51 2.96
N TRP A 140 -3.94 4.79 2.81
CA TRP A 140 -2.80 4.88 3.73
C TRP A 140 -1.94 6.07 3.39
N THR A 141 -1.47 6.83 4.40
CA THR A 141 -0.65 8.04 4.18
C THR A 141 -1.35 9.11 3.33
N SER A 142 -0.66 10.21 3.01
CA SER A 142 -1.19 11.24 2.11
C SER A 142 -1.35 10.77 0.66
N TYR A 143 -0.61 9.73 0.24
CA TYR A 143 -0.57 9.24 -1.14
C TYR A 143 -1.50 8.04 -1.40
N GLY A 144 -1.99 7.38 -0.36
CA GLY A 144 -2.62 6.07 -0.49
C GLY A 144 -1.61 4.94 -0.70
N HIS A 145 -2.15 3.74 -0.88
CA HIS A 145 -1.41 2.55 -1.27
C HIS A 145 -2.27 1.68 -2.19
N VAL A 146 -1.62 0.88 -3.04
CA VAL A 146 -2.30 -0.05 -3.94
C VAL A 146 -1.55 -1.37 -3.99
N ALA A 147 -2.30 -2.45 -4.09
CA ALA A 147 -1.78 -3.82 -4.14
C ALA A 147 -2.62 -4.69 -5.08
N ILE A 148 -2.08 -5.83 -5.52
CA ILE A 148 -2.83 -6.84 -6.29
C ILE A 148 -3.33 -7.90 -5.31
N ILE A 149 -4.60 -8.28 -5.39
CA ILE A 149 -5.11 -9.45 -4.67
C ILE A 149 -4.54 -10.71 -5.32
N SER A 150 -3.68 -11.44 -4.61
CA SER A 150 -3.00 -12.65 -5.07
C SER A 150 -3.76 -13.94 -4.76
N LYS A 151 -4.60 -13.93 -3.73
CA LYS A 151 -5.43 -15.07 -3.32
C LYS A 151 -6.74 -14.58 -2.71
N VAL A 152 -7.82 -15.33 -2.96
CA VAL A 152 -9.12 -15.13 -2.32
C VAL A 152 -9.62 -16.47 -1.81
N THR A 153 -9.99 -16.53 -0.52
CA THR A 153 -10.67 -17.67 0.08
C THR A 153 -12.09 -17.27 0.48
N ASP A 154 -12.74 -18.06 1.33
CA ASP A 154 -14.04 -17.70 1.89
C ASP A 154 -13.92 -16.63 3.00
N ASN A 155 -12.79 -16.59 3.70
CA ASN A 155 -12.65 -15.79 4.94
C ASN A 155 -11.47 -14.81 4.91
N GLU A 156 -10.64 -14.83 3.87
CA GLU A 156 -9.48 -13.95 3.75
C GLU A 156 -9.10 -13.69 2.30
N ILE A 157 -8.36 -12.60 2.10
CA ILE A 157 -7.62 -12.31 0.87
C ILE A 157 -6.14 -12.14 1.19
N GLU A 158 -5.27 -12.55 0.27
CA GLU A 158 -3.85 -12.19 0.27
C GLU A 158 -3.63 -11.12 -0.79
N ILE A 159 -2.79 -10.13 -0.48
CA ILE A 159 -2.26 -9.18 -1.46
C ILE A 159 -0.77 -9.42 -1.73
N VAL A 160 -0.33 -8.99 -2.91
CA VAL A 160 1.07 -8.78 -3.28
C VAL A 160 1.32 -7.30 -3.62
N GLN A 161 2.43 -6.74 -3.15
CA GLN A 161 2.69 -5.29 -3.14
C GLN A 161 4.17 -4.93 -3.26
N GLN A 162 4.45 -3.74 -3.81
CA GLN A 162 5.74 -3.04 -3.69
C GLN A 162 5.60 -1.84 -2.77
N ASN A 163 6.72 -1.41 -2.16
CA ASN A 163 6.80 -0.16 -1.41
C ASN A 163 5.91 -0.09 -0.15
N ALA A 164 5.65 -1.22 0.49
CA ALA A 164 4.91 -1.29 1.77
C ALA A 164 5.73 -0.78 2.97
N GLY A 165 7.04 -0.64 2.79
CA GLY A 165 7.99 -0.25 3.81
C GLY A 165 9.28 -1.07 3.72
N PRO A 166 10.39 -0.58 4.29
CA PRO A 166 11.71 -1.21 4.18
C PRO A 166 11.81 -2.59 4.85
N THR A 167 10.93 -2.90 5.79
CA THR A 167 10.86 -4.18 6.53
C THR A 167 9.54 -4.91 6.32
N ALA A 168 8.63 -4.32 5.55
CA ALA A 168 7.32 -4.90 5.28
C ALA A 168 7.45 -6.06 4.28
N SER A 169 6.64 -7.11 4.49
CA SER A 169 6.52 -8.22 3.55
C SER A 169 5.92 -7.74 2.22
N SER A 170 6.35 -8.35 1.11
CA SER A 170 5.73 -8.19 -0.21
C SER A 170 4.30 -8.76 -0.23
N ARG A 171 3.94 -9.60 0.73
CA ARG A 171 2.59 -10.18 0.89
C ARG A 171 1.97 -9.87 2.24
N ALA A 172 0.67 -9.64 2.25
CA ALA A 172 -0.10 -9.46 3.47
C ALA A 172 -1.50 -10.07 3.31
N THR A 173 -2.05 -10.60 4.40
CA THR A 173 -3.37 -11.23 4.42
C THR A 173 -4.33 -10.38 5.26
N PHE A 174 -5.56 -10.26 4.79
CA PHE A 174 -6.63 -9.53 5.48
C PHE A 174 -7.89 -10.39 5.56
N PRO A 175 -8.65 -10.33 6.67
CA PRO A 175 -9.94 -11.01 6.75
C PRO A 175 -10.91 -10.48 5.68
N LEU A 176 -11.71 -11.39 5.14
CA LEU A 176 -12.78 -11.14 4.20
C LEU A 176 -14.08 -11.61 4.83
N ILE A 177 -15.00 -10.68 5.07
CA ILE A 177 -16.27 -10.94 5.74
C ILE A 177 -17.40 -10.82 4.73
N PHE A 178 -18.27 -11.84 4.68
CA PHE A 178 -19.57 -11.75 4.02
C PHE A 178 -20.67 -11.64 5.06
N LYS A 179 -21.38 -10.51 5.07
CA LYS A 179 -22.50 -10.25 6.00
C LYS A 179 -23.54 -9.39 5.31
N ASP A 180 -24.82 -9.67 5.53
CA ASP A 180 -25.94 -8.87 5.01
C ASP A 180 -25.88 -8.64 3.48
N GLY A 181 -25.36 -9.62 2.74
CA GLY A 181 -25.25 -9.58 1.28
C GLY A 181 -24.07 -8.78 0.74
N ILE A 182 -23.15 -8.31 1.59
CA ILE A 182 -21.97 -7.53 1.19
C ILE A 182 -20.65 -8.16 1.63
N TRP A 183 -19.61 -7.96 0.83
CA TRP A 183 -18.23 -8.39 1.08
C TRP A 183 -17.38 -7.22 1.58
N THR A 184 -16.76 -7.40 2.75
CA THR A 184 -15.89 -6.40 3.37
C THR A 184 -14.50 -7.00 3.59
N ILE A 185 -13.47 -6.34 3.06
CA ILE A 185 -12.07 -6.60 3.41
C ILE A 185 -11.76 -5.81 4.68
N GLU A 186 -11.48 -6.50 5.79
CA GLU A 186 -11.15 -5.89 7.06
C GLU A 186 -9.68 -5.46 7.11
N ALA A 187 -9.42 -4.28 6.56
CA ALA A 187 -8.16 -3.58 6.75
C ALA A 187 -8.40 -2.07 6.85
N VAL A 188 -7.55 -1.38 7.61
CA VAL A 188 -7.67 0.06 7.80
C VAL A 188 -7.57 0.76 6.44
N GLY A 189 -8.54 1.64 6.15
CA GLY A 189 -8.47 2.53 4.99
C GLY A 189 -8.68 1.87 3.63
N VAL A 190 -9.22 0.66 3.54
CA VAL A 190 -9.59 0.07 2.24
C VAL A 190 -10.77 0.86 1.65
N LEU A 191 -10.54 1.45 0.47
CA LEU A 191 -11.58 2.16 -0.27
C LEU A 191 -12.44 1.19 -1.09
N GLY A 192 -11.79 0.20 -1.69
CA GLY A 192 -12.43 -0.78 -2.55
C GLY A 192 -11.42 -1.45 -3.47
N TYR A 193 -11.90 -1.98 -4.58
CA TYR A 193 -11.07 -2.69 -5.54
C TYR A 193 -11.48 -2.46 -7.00
N LEU A 194 -10.52 -2.60 -7.91
CA LEU A 194 -10.71 -2.42 -9.35
C LEU A 194 -10.48 -3.73 -10.10
N ARG A 195 -11.32 -4.01 -11.09
CA ARG A 195 -11.29 -5.26 -11.87
C ARG A 195 -11.15 -5.00 -13.36
N LYS A 196 -10.35 -5.84 -14.02
CA LYS A 196 -10.26 -5.86 -15.48
C LYS A 196 -11.57 -6.36 -16.10
N ILE A 197 -12.09 -5.58 -17.06
CA ILE A 197 -13.25 -5.93 -17.91
C ILE A 197 -12.87 -7.06 -18.87
#